data_AF-A0A7W2LTB8-F1
#
_entry.id   AF-A0A7W2LTB8-F1
#
_cell.length_a   1.000
_cell.length_b   1.000
_cell.length_c   1.000
_cell.angle_alpha   90.00
_cell.angle_beta   90.00
_cell.angle_gamma   90.00
#
_symmetry.space_group_name_H-M   'P 1'
#
loop_
_entity.id
_entity.type
_entity.pdbx_description
1 polymer ?
#
loop_
_entity_poly.entity_id
_entity_poly.type
_entity_poly.pdbx_seq_one_letter_code
_entity_poly.pdbx_strand_id
1 'polypeptide(L)'
;MHPYARSIAELRSSLREMLAHDISNPDDDPHLSGVMFFCATDEQTRLLIERIELLASEVLFDPNGRAIAEHMRAAAIDGVCIKRKRKAATDETQIRIALAGKGYITISTARL
;
A
#
# COMPACT_ATOMS: atom_id res chain seq x y z
N MET A 1 -3.24 23.74 7.77
CA MET A 1 -3.37 22.58 6.86
C MET A 1 -2.43 21.50 7.37
N HIS A 2 -2.93 20.30 7.69
CA HIS A 2 -2.04 19.18 8.04
C HIS A 2 -1.28 18.76 6.76
N PRO A 3 0.06 18.80 6.74
CA PRO A 3 0.85 18.59 5.52
C PRO A 3 0.54 17.24 4.85
N TYR A 4 0.19 16.22 5.64
CA TYR A 4 -0.13 14.87 5.16
C TYR A 4 -1.59 14.66 4.74
N ALA A 5 -2.50 15.60 5.03
CA ALA A 5 -3.92 15.40 4.73
C ALA A 5 -4.18 15.26 3.22
N ARG A 6 -3.42 15.99 2.39
CA ARG A 6 -3.49 15.87 0.93
C ARG A 6 -3.00 14.50 0.48
N SER A 7 -1.80 14.08 0.88
CA SER A 7 -1.22 12.80 0.49
C SER A 7 -2.05 11.61 0.98
N ILE A 8 -2.67 11.69 2.16
CA ILE A 8 -3.64 10.68 2.65
C ILE A 8 -4.89 10.65 1.77
N ALA A 9 -5.43 11.81 1.36
CA ALA A 9 -6.58 11.87 0.46
C ALA A 9 -6.25 11.27 -0.92
N GLU A 10 -5.06 11.55 -1.45
CA GLU A 10 -4.57 10.97 -2.70
C GLU A 10 -4.38 9.45 -2.57
N LEU A 11 -3.81 8.96 -1.46
CA LEU A 11 -3.69 7.52 -1.20
C LEU A 11 -5.06 6.84 -1.20
N ARG A 12 -6.05 7.44 -0.52
CA ARG A 12 -7.44 6.94 -0.52
C ARG A 12 -8.03 6.91 -1.93
N SER A 13 -7.75 7.91 -2.75
CA SER A 13 -8.22 7.96 -4.14
C SER A 13 -7.62 6.82 -4.96
N SER A 14 -6.30 6.64 -4.91
CA SER A 14 -5.61 5.57 -5.62
C SER A 14 -6.07 4.17 -5.18
N LEU A 15 -6.34 3.98 -3.88
CA LEU A 15 -6.88 2.72 -3.35
C LEU A 15 -8.29 2.43 -3.88
N ARG A 16 -9.15 3.45 -4.03
CA ARG A 16 -10.47 3.27 -4.65
C ARG A 16 -10.36 2.93 -6.12
N GLU A 17 -9.47 3.61 -6.84
CA GLU A 17 -9.22 3.34 -8.25
C GLU A 17 -8.73 1.91 -8.45
N MET A 18 -7.79 1.44 -7.62
CA MET A 18 -7.34 0.05 -7.62
C MET A 18 -8.46 -0.96 -7.32
N LEU A 19 -9.37 -0.65 -6.39
CA LEU A 19 -10.52 -1.51 -6.11
C LEU A 19 -11.53 -1.56 -7.27
N ALA A 20 -11.67 -0.48 -8.04
CA ALA A 20 -12.54 -0.41 -9.19
C ALA A 20 -11.92 -1.03 -10.45
N HIS A 21 -10.59 -1.06 -10.52
CA HIS A 21 -9.84 -1.60 -11.65
C HIS A 21 -9.87 -3.13 -11.69
N ASP A 22 -9.98 -3.71 -12.89
CA ASP A 22 -9.86 -5.15 -13.08
C ASP A 22 -8.38 -5.54 -13.18
N ILE A 23 -7.85 -6.14 -12.13
CA ILE A 23 -6.42 -6.43 -12.01
C ILE A 23 -6.12 -7.72 -12.77
N SER A 24 -5.26 -7.63 -13.78
CA SER A 24 -4.72 -8.80 -14.46
C SER A 24 -3.56 -9.39 -13.65
N ASN A 25 -3.82 -10.48 -12.91
CA ASN A 25 -2.80 -11.22 -12.18
C ASN A 25 -2.65 -12.65 -12.73
N PRO A 26 -1.75 -12.89 -13.69
CA PRO A 26 -1.64 -14.19 -14.36
C PRO A 26 -0.98 -15.29 -13.51
N ASP A 27 -0.27 -14.92 -12.44
CA ASP A 27 0.47 -15.85 -11.59
C ASP A 27 -0.32 -16.31 -10.35
N ASP A 28 -1.55 -15.80 -10.17
CA ASP A 28 -2.41 -16.01 -8.99
C ASP A 28 -1.74 -15.68 -7.63
N ASP A 29 -0.58 -15.01 -7.62
CA ASP A 29 0.11 -14.60 -6.40
C ASP A 29 -0.69 -13.47 -5.74
N PRO A 30 -1.15 -13.64 -4.48
CA PRO A 30 -1.90 -12.58 -3.81
C PRO A 30 -1.07 -11.34 -3.49
N HIS A 31 0.26 -11.37 -3.63
CA HIS A 31 1.14 -10.22 -3.51
C HIS A 31 1.19 -9.42 -4.81
N LEU A 32 0.51 -8.28 -4.82
CA LEU A 32 0.42 -7.38 -5.95
C LEU A 32 1.63 -6.45 -6.02
N SER A 33 2.84 -7.00 -5.89
CA SER A 33 4.08 -6.30 -6.18
C SER A 33 5.22 -7.28 -6.42
N GLY A 34 6.22 -6.82 -7.16
CA GLY A 34 7.37 -7.62 -7.56
C GLY A 34 7.57 -7.63 -9.07
N VAL A 35 8.80 -7.91 -9.48
CA VAL A 35 9.22 -7.81 -10.88
C VAL A 35 8.39 -8.71 -11.80
N MET A 36 8.15 -9.96 -11.40
CA MET A 36 7.37 -10.92 -12.22
C MET A 36 5.93 -10.44 -12.42
N PHE A 37 5.27 -10.01 -11.35
CA PHE A 37 3.93 -9.42 -11.41
C PHE A 37 3.90 -8.20 -12.34
N PHE A 38 4.87 -7.27 -12.20
CA PHE A 38 4.94 -6.07 -13.06
C PHE A 38 5.25 -6.36 -14.53
N CYS A 39 5.89 -7.49 -14.84
CA CYS A 39 6.13 -7.92 -16.22
C CYS A 39 4.87 -8.46 -16.91
N ALA A 40 3.89 -8.94 -16.14
CA ALA A 40 2.76 -9.69 -16.67
C ALA A 40 1.40 -9.00 -16.45
N THR A 41 1.34 -8.00 -15.57
CA THR A 41 0.16 -7.15 -15.34
C THR A 41 0.04 -6.03 -16.38
N ASP A 42 -1.16 -5.45 -16.50
CA ASP A 42 -1.39 -4.26 -17.31
C ASP A 42 -0.71 -3.00 -16.73
N GLU A 43 -0.45 -2.02 -17.60
CA GLU A 43 0.23 -0.78 -17.24
C GLU A 43 -0.52 0.03 -16.19
N GLN A 44 -1.85 0.07 -16.24
CA GLN A 44 -2.65 0.85 -15.29
C GLN A 44 -2.54 0.27 -13.87
N THR A 45 -2.63 -1.05 -13.72
CA THR A 45 -2.37 -1.72 -12.44
C THR A 45 -0.98 -1.37 -11.92
N ARG A 46 0.06 -1.46 -12.76
CA ARG A 46 1.44 -1.14 -12.36
C ARG A 46 1.55 0.30 -11.84
N LEU A 47 1.05 1.28 -12.58
CA LEU A 47 1.08 2.70 -12.20
C LEU A 47 0.33 2.96 -10.89
N LEU A 48 -0.79 2.28 -10.68
CA LEU A 48 -1.56 2.38 -9.44
C LEU A 48 -0.80 1.79 -8.25
N ILE A 49 -0.13 0.64 -8.40
CA ILE A 49 0.70 0.04 -7.35
C ILE A 49 1.83 1.00 -6.99
N GLU A 50 2.60 1.46 -7.98
CA GLU A 50 3.72 2.38 -7.77
C GLU A 50 3.27 3.65 -7.03
N ARG A 51 2.13 4.24 -7.43
CA ARG A 51 1.57 5.43 -6.78
C ARG A 51 1.13 5.14 -5.35
N ILE A 52 0.48 4.00 -5.11
CA ILE A 52 0.06 3.58 -3.76
C ILE A 52 1.28 3.37 -2.87
N GLU A 53 2.32 2.68 -3.35
CA GLU A 53 3.55 2.42 -2.61
C GLU A 53 4.26 3.71 -2.22
N LEU A 54 4.37 4.66 -3.17
CA LEU A 54 4.98 5.97 -2.94
C LEU A 54 4.22 6.75 -1.85
N LEU A 55 2.91 6.95 -2.05
CA LEU A 55 2.07 7.73 -1.13
C LEU A 55 2.01 7.08 0.25
N ALA A 56 1.88 5.75 0.31
CA ALA A 56 1.80 5.03 1.56
C ALA A 56 3.13 5.06 2.32
N SER A 57 4.27 5.00 1.62
CA SER A 57 5.59 5.16 2.26
C SER A 57 5.78 6.58 2.82
N GLU A 58 5.27 7.60 2.11
CA GLU A 58 5.33 8.99 2.56
C GLU A 58 4.49 9.24 3.83
N VAL A 59 3.29 8.66 3.92
CA VAL A 59 2.33 9.03 4.97
C VAL A 59 2.19 8.00 6.08
N LEU A 60 2.52 6.72 5.88
CA LEU A 60 2.26 5.69 6.89
C LEU A 60 3.43 5.46 7.85
N PHE A 61 4.61 6.01 7.56
CA PHE A 61 5.78 5.90 8.41
C PHE A 61 6.19 7.26 8.98
N ASP A 62 6.65 7.26 10.23
CA ASP A 62 7.31 8.40 10.84
C ASP A 62 8.79 8.47 10.40
N PRO A 63 9.51 9.56 10.70
CA PRO A 63 10.92 9.69 10.34
C PRO A 63 11.86 8.60 10.91
N ASN A 64 11.43 7.85 11.94
CA ASN A 64 12.19 6.73 12.51
C ASN A 64 11.76 5.37 11.92
N GLY A 65 10.97 5.39 10.84
CA GLY A 65 10.48 4.19 10.19
C GLY A 65 9.39 3.46 10.96
N ARG A 66 8.69 4.10 11.91
CA ARG A 66 7.59 3.49 12.68
C ARG A 66 6.24 3.77 12.02
N ALA A 67 5.33 2.80 12.07
CA ALA A 67 3.99 2.96 11.52
C ALA A 67 3.16 4.01 12.30
N ILE A 68 2.57 4.97 11.61
CA ILE A 68 1.67 6.00 12.17
C ILE A 68 0.23 5.47 12.17
N ALA A 69 -0.22 4.97 13.32
CA ALA A 69 -1.54 4.32 13.44
C ALA A 69 -2.73 5.24 13.11
N GLU A 70 -2.59 6.56 13.33
CA GLU A 70 -3.60 7.55 12.95
C GLU A 70 -3.74 7.64 11.43
N HIS A 71 -2.63 7.77 10.70
CA HIS A 71 -2.65 7.87 9.25
C HIS A 71 -3.15 6.57 8.61
N MET A 72 -2.78 5.41 9.14
CA MET A 72 -3.33 4.12 8.70
C MET A 72 -4.86 4.06 8.83
N ARG A 73 -5.42 4.58 9.92
CA ARG A 73 -6.88 4.67 10.12
C ARG A 73 -7.51 5.68 9.17
N ALA A 74 -6.88 6.84 8.97
CA ALA A 74 -7.36 7.87 8.06
C ALA A 74 -7.35 7.41 6.59
N ALA A 75 -6.37 6.59 6.20
CA ALA A 75 -6.26 6.03 4.85
C ALA A 75 -7.22 4.85 4.60
N ALA A 76 -7.79 4.24 5.64
CA ALA A 76 -8.71 3.11 5.49
C ALA A 76 -10.00 3.50 4.76
N ILE A 77 -10.39 2.68 3.79
CA ILE A 77 -11.64 2.79 3.02
C ILE A 77 -12.32 1.42 2.98
N ASP A 78 -13.60 1.39 2.63
CA ASP A 78 -14.32 0.13 2.44
C ASP A 78 -13.61 -0.75 1.40
N GLY A 79 -13.46 -2.04 1.73
CA GLY A 79 -12.73 -2.99 0.90
C GLY A 79 -11.20 -2.93 1.04
N VAL A 80 -10.65 -2.03 1.87
CA VAL A 80 -9.20 -1.96 2.14
C VAL A 80 -8.89 -2.15 3.62
N CYS A 81 -7.96 -3.06 3.91
CA CYS A 81 -7.47 -3.32 5.26
C CYS A 81 -5.97 -3.02 5.36
N ILE A 82 -5.61 -1.96 6.10
CA ILE A 82 -4.23 -1.54 6.33
C ILE A 82 -3.77 -2.02 7.71
N LYS A 83 -2.76 -2.89 7.76
CA LYS A 83 -2.26 -3.49 9.01
C LYS A 83 -0.74 -3.57 9.03
N ARG A 84 -0.14 -3.26 10.18
CA ARG A 84 1.28 -3.53 10.43
C ARG A 84 1.49 -5.04 10.54
N LYS A 85 2.50 -5.58 9.84
CA LYS A 85 2.93 -6.97 9.98
C LYS A 85 3.60 -7.16 11.34
N ARG A 86 3.12 -8.14 12.13
CA ARG A 86 3.63 -8.40 13.50
C ARG A 86 4.94 -9.18 13.53
N LYS A 87 5.27 -9.93 12.47
CA LYS A 87 6.45 -10.80 12.36
C LYS A 87 7.52 -10.22 11.40
N ALA A 88 7.63 -8.89 11.32
CA ALA A 88 8.72 -8.25 10.58
C ALA A 88 10.04 -8.33 11.36
N ALA A 89 11.17 -8.15 10.68
CA ALA A 89 12.47 -8.04 11.33
C ALA A 89 12.49 -6.87 12.32
N THR A 90 13.33 -6.93 13.34
CA THR A 90 13.33 -5.95 14.45
C THR A 90 13.70 -4.54 13.98
N ASP A 91 14.55 -4.47 12.96
CA ASP A 91 15.07 -3.30 12.25
C ASP A 91 14.17 -2.83 11.10
N GLU A 92 12.98 -3.41 10.94
CA GLU A 92 12.08 -3.09 9.84
C GLU A 92 10.64 -2.86 10.36
N THR A 93 9.91 -1.97 9.69
CA THR A 93 8.45 -1.92 9.79
C THR A 93 7.84 -2.29 8.45
N GLN A 94 7.06 -3.37 8.42
CA GLN A 94 6.26 -3.73 7.26
C GLN A 94 4.78 -3.39 7.49
N ILE A 95 4.14 -2.78 6.49
CA ILE A 95 2.70 -2.53 6.45
C ILE A 95 2.11 -3.29 5.26
N ARG A 96 1.03 -4.02 5.51
CA ARG A 96 0.25 -4.72 4.49
C ARG A 96 -1.03 -3.93 4.23
N ILE A 97 -1.29 -3.65 2.96
CA ILE A 97 -2.53 -3.05 2.46
C ILE A 97 -3.26 -4.14 1.68
N ALA A 98 -4.27 -4.76 2.30
CA ALA A 98 -5.08 -5.80 1.67
C ALA A 98 -6.28 -5.19 0.95
N LEU A 99 -6.50 -5.61 -0.29
CA LEU A 99 -7.59 -5.21 -1.17
C LEU A 99 -8.57 -6.38 -1.27
N ALA A 100 -9.85 -6.14 -0.92
CA ALA A 100 -10.87 -7.18 -0.88
C ALA A 100 -11.01 -7.89 -2.23
N GLY A 101 -10.79 -9.22 -2.22
CA GLY A 101 -10.91 -10.06 -3.41
C GLY A 101 -9.82 -9.87 -4.47
N LYS A 102 -8.80 -9.05 -4.23
CA LYS A 102 -7.79 -8.70 -5.24
C LYS A 102 -6.36 -9.05 -4.85
N GLY A 103 -6.04 -9.10 -3.56
CA GLY A 103 -4.69 -9.38 -3.08
C GLY A 103 -4.21 -8.34 -2.07
N TYR A 104 -2.90 -8.13 -1.99
CA TYR A 104 -2.32 -7.16 -1.07
C TYR A 104 -1.01 -6.57 -1.58
N ILE A 105 -0.75 -5.35 -1.17
CA ILE A 105 0.53 -4.66 -1.34
C ILE A 105 1.26 -4.67 0.00
N THR A 106 2.57 -4.90 -0.01
CA THR A 106 3.43 -4.75 1.18
C THR A 106 4.39 -3.60 0.96
N ILE A 107 4.38 -2.62 1.86
CA ILE A 107 5.41 -1.59 1.93
C ILE A 107 6.26 -1.82 3.16
N SER A 108 7.53 -1.47 3.09
CA SER A 108 8.41 -1.55 4.23
C SER A 108 9.39 -0.39 4.31
N THR A 109 9.92 -0.18 5.51
CA THR A 109 10.96 0.80 5.76
C THR A 109 11.85 0.32 6.90
N ALA A 110 13.13 0.69 6.84
CA ALA A 110 14.07 0.43 7.91
C ALA A 110 13.76 1.32 9.12
N ARG A 111 13.98 0.80 10.32
CA ARG A 111 13.92 1.58 11.56
C ARG A 111 15.28 2.20 11.83
N LEU A 112 15.28 3.49 12.17
CA LEU A 112 16.46 4.22 12.61
C LEU A 112 16.67 4.09 14.12
#